data_AF-A0A4D4JIM7-F1
#
_entry.id   AF-A0A4D4JIM7-F1
#
_cell.length_a   1.000
_cell.length_b   1.000
_cell.length_c   1.000
_cell.angle_alpha   90.00
_cell.angle_beta   90.00
_cell.angle_gamma   90.00
#
_symmetry.space_group_name_H-M   'P 1'
#
loop_
_entity.id
_entity.type
_entity.pdbx_description
1 polymer ?
#
loop_
_entity_poly.entity_id
_entity_poly.type
_entity_poly.pdbx_seq_one_letter_code
_entity_poly.pdbx_strand_id
1 'polypeptide(L)'
;MATAPFGQRDVTYFYRRVEGFVPGGSTCHSQIELSGDGRWLLLRLASTVRFTVALSGSSARALLHALRTSGSAQIPVTHEDHGPRLLRVGPHATPEELPVIERGVCRTSGAPAMELALDLPQRQSLRLIFPPSRLRRLICELATAYLQLVHD
;
A
#
# COMPACT_ATOMS: atom_id res chain seq x y z
N MET A 1 23.06 2.73 -8.57
CA MET A 1 21.61 2.66 -8.24
C MET A 1 21.34 1.25 -7.72
N ALA A 2 20.78 1.09 -6.52
CA ALA A 2 20.45 -0.22 -5.99
C ALA A 2 19.23 -0.79 -6.72
N THR A 3 19.32 -2.05 -7.16
CA THR A 3 18.22 -2.78 -7.79
C THR A 3 17.30 -3.34 -6.71
N ALA A 4 15.99 -3.29 -6.92
CA ALA A 4 15.02 -3.80 -5.95
C ALA A 4 14.95 -5.35 -5.94
N PRO A 5 14.71 -5.98 -4.78
CA PRO A 5 14.90 -7.41 -4.57
C PRO A 5 13.61 -8.19 -4.82
N PHE A 6 13.25 -8.39 -6.08
CA PHE A 6 12.01 -9.11 -6.42
C PHE A 6 12.20 -10.63 -6.64
N GLY A 7 13.42 -11.07 -6.97
CA GLY A 7 13.70 -12.45 -7.40
C GLY A 7 14.36 -13.37 -6.38
N GLN A 8 14.73 -12.89 -5.19
CA GLN A 8 15.42 -13.72 -4.20
C GLN A 8 14.42 -14.11 -3.11
N ARG A 9 14.23 -15.43 -2.91
CA ARG A 9 13.58 -16.00 -1.71
C ARG A 9 14.43 -15.77 -0.47
N ASP A 10 14.99 -14.57 -0.33
CA ASP A 10 15.66 -14.17 0.90
C ASP A 10 14.59 -14.12 1.99
N VAL A 11 14.93 -14.74 3.11
CA VAL A 11 14.06 -14.98 4.25
C VAL A 11 13.31 -13.71 4.60
N THR A 12 12.00 -13.72 4.42
CA THR A 12 11.14 -12.59 4.76
C THR A 12 11.00 -12.56 6.29
N TYR A 13 11.64 -11.59 6.95
CA TYR A 13 11.63 -11.48 8.42
C TYR A 13 10.34 -10.87 8.98
N PHE A 14 9.59 -10.15 8.15
CA PHE A 14 8.36 -9.47 8.54
C PHE A 14 7.26 -9.72 7.51
N TYR A 15 6.09 -10.19 7.97
CA TYR A 15 4.93 -10.45 7.13
C TYR A 15 3.65 -9.98 7.82
N ARG A 16 2.89 -9.11 7.15
CA ARG A 16 1.59 -8.62 7.62
C ARG A 16 0.58 -8.52 6.50
N ARG A 17 -0.66 -8.90 6.81
CA ARG A 17 -1.81 -8.76 5.90
C ARG A 17 -2.71 -7.64 6.38
N VAL A 18 -3.14 -6.82 5.43
CA VAL A 18 -4.10 -5.74 5.67
C VAL A 18 -5.24 -5.89 4.68
N GLU A 19 -6.47 -5.84 5.18
CA GLU A 19 -7.66 -5.90 4.34
C GLU A 19 -7.98 -4.53 3.74
N GLY A 20 -8.46 -4.53 2.50
CA GLY A 20 -9.02 -3.37 1.81
C GLY A 20 -10.07 -3.82 0.79
N PHE A 21 -10.49 -2.91 -0.07
CA PHE A 21 -11.49 -3.17 -1.10
C PHE A 21 -10.97 -2.81 -2.48
N VAL A 22 -11.38 -3.54 -3.51
CA VAL A 22 -11.31 -3.04 -4.90
C VAL A 22 -12.56 -2.19 -5.19
N PRO A 23 -12.52 -1.27 -6.17
CA PRO A 23 -13.72 -0.58 -6.65
C PRO A 23 -14.85 -1.58 -6.94
N GLY A 24 -16.06 -1.28 -6.48
CA GLY A 24 -17.20 -2.20 -6.53
C GLY A 24 -17.38 -3.08 -5.28
N GLY A 25 -16.53 -2.89 -4.25
CA GLY A 25 -16.81 -3.38 -2.89
C GLY A 25 -16.35 -4.80 -2.59
N SER A 26 -15.64 -5.48 -3.51
CA SER A 26 -15.06 -6.79 -3.21
C SER A 26 -13.86 -6.65 -2.28
N THR A 27 -13.81 -7.49 -1.25
CA THR A 27 -12.70 -7.52 -0.29
C THR A 27 -11.42 -8.05 -0.93
N CYS A 28 -10.29 -7.46 -0.57
CA CYS A 28 -8.96 -7.92 -0.95
C CYS A 28 -8.01 -7.82 0.24
N HIS A 29 -6.84 -8.45 0.12
CA HIS A 29 -5.78 -8.35 1.13
C HIS A 29 -4.52 -7.82 0.49
N SER A 30 -3.84 -6.87 1.11
CA SER A 30 -2.49 -6.47 0.76
C SER A 30 -1.49 -7.05 1.74
N GLN A 31 -0.28 -7.36 1.28
CA GLN A 31 0.80 -7.89 2.10
C GLN A 31 1.92 -6.86 2.20
N ILE A 32 2.45 -6.71 3.42
CA ILE A 32 3.60 -5.86 3.73
C ILE A 32 4.72 -6.79 4.19
N GLU A 33 5.84 -6.68 3.51
CA GLU A 33 7.01 -7.53 3.71
C GLU A 33 8.27 -6.66 3.79
N LEU A 34 9.28 -7.15 4.52
CA LEU A 34 10.64 -6.61 4.42
C LEU A 34 11.48 -7.53 3.55
N SER A 35 12.29 -6.94 2.67
CA SER A 35 13.28 -7.71 1.93
C SER A 35 14.31 -8.32 2.89
N GLY A 36 14.86 -9.48 2.54
CA GLY A 36 15.82 -10.15 3.42
C GLY A 36 17.15 -9.43 3.60
N ASP A 37 17.46 -8.46 2.73
CA ASP A 37 18.59 -7.54 2.90
C ASP A 37 18.28 -6.32 3.79
N GLY A 38 17.05 -6.20 4.29
CA GLY A 38 16.60 -5.12 5.18
C GLY A 38 16.52 -3.75 4.50
N ARG A 39 16.65 -3.65 3.16
CA ARG A 39 16.74 -2.35 2.46
C ARG A 39 15.45 -1.89 1.82
N TRP A 40 14.46 -2.77 1.68
CA TRP A 40 13.22 -2.50 0.97
C TRP A 40 12.01 -2.99 1.74
N LEU A 41 10.95 -2.17 1.71
CA LEU A 41 9.62 -2.60 2.09
C LEU A 41 8.88 -3.02 0.82
N LEU A 42 8.47 -4.28 0.77
CA LEU A 42 7.70 -4.84 -0.33
C LEU A 42 6.21 -4.75 0.00
N LEU A 43 5.43 -4.17 -0.91
CA LEU A 43 3.99 -4.06 -0.80
C LEU A 43 3.34 -4.87 -1.93
N ARG A 44 2.74 -6.00 -1.59
CA ARG A 44 1.97 -6.83 -2.53
C ARG A 44 0.50 -6.42 -2.46
N LEU A 45 0.07 -5.64 -3.45
CA LEU A 45 -1.29 -5.13 -3.49
C LEU A 45 -2.26 -6.24 -3.94
N ALA A 46 -3.41 -6.33 -3.27
CA ALA A 46 -4.42 -7.37 -3.51
C ALA A 46 -3.89 -8.83 -3.39
N SER A 47 -2.74 -9.04 -2.74
CA SER A 47 -2.07 -10.35 -2.60
C SER A 47 -1.74 -10.97 -3.96
N THR A 48 -1.50 -10.12 -4.95
CA THR A 48 -1.14 -10.53 -6.30
C THR A 48 0.31 -10.15 -6.57
N VAL A 49 1.10 -11.13 -7.01
CA VAL A 49 2.53 -10.91 -7.30
C VAL A 49 2.70 -9.82 -8.37
N ARG A 50 1.79 -9.79 -9.34
CA ARG A 50 1.73 -8.81 -10.44
C ARG A 50 1.57 -7.35 -10.01
N PHE A 51 1.15 -7.05 -8.77
CA PHE A 51 1.06 -5.68 -8.27
C PHE A 51 1.97 -5.50 -7.04
N THR A 52 3.09 -6.21 -7.02
CA THR A 52 4.13 -6.06 -6.00
C THR A 52 5.02 -4.88 -6.32
N VAL A 53 5.23 -4.01 -5.34
CA VAL A 53 6.12 -2.87 -5.47
C VAL A 53 7.08 -2.79 -4.29
N ALA A 54 8.31 -2.38 -4.55
CA ALA A 54 9.33 -2.11 -3.55
C ALA A 54 9.40 -0.62 -3.26
N LEU A 55 9.42 -0.29 -1.97
CA LEU A 55 9.59 1.06 -1.44
C LEU A 55 10.95 1.15 -0.75
N SER A 56 11.70 2.20 -1.08
CA SER A 56 12.85 2.62 -0.27
C SER A 56 12.37 3.22 1.06
N GLY A 57 13.28 3.43 2.01
CA GLY A 57 12.95 4.10 3.28
C GLY A 57 12.30 5.48 3.09
N SER A 58 12.80 6.31 2.16
CA SER A 58 12.20 7.62 1.88
C SER A 58 10.80 7.51 1.29
N SER A 59 10.56 6.57 0.37
CA SER A 59 9.23 6.33 -0.21
C SER A 59 8.25 5.77 0.82
N ALA A 60 8.69 4.84 1.68
CA ALA A 60 7.89 4.30 2.77
C ALA A 60 7.49 5.41 3.77
N ARG A 61 8.42 6.30 4.13
CA ARG A 61 8.14 7.47 4.98
C ARG A 61 7.13 8.41 4.33
N ALA A 62 7.26 8.69 3.04
CA ALA A 62 6.35 9.56 2.30
C ALA A 62 4.93 8.95 2.22
N LEU A 63 4.83 7.64 1.96
CA LEU A 63 3.55 6.92 1.99
C LEU A 63 2.89 7.00 3.38
N LEU A 64 3.64 6.71 4.44
CA LEU A 64 3.16 6.81 5.82
C LEU A 64 2.66 8.22 6.16
N HIS A 65 3.40 9.24 5.73
CA HIS A 65 3.00 10.63 5.94
C HIS A 65 1.67 10.92 5.25
N ALA A 66 1.54 10.60 3.96
CA ALA A 66 0.31 10.82 3.19
C ALA A 66 -0.90 10.10 3.80
N LEU A 67 -0.74 8.85 4.23
CA LEU A 67 -1.82 8.08 4.87
C LEU A 67 -2.23 8.69 6.22
N ARG A 68 -1.27 9.15 7.04
CA ARG A 68 -1.55 9.74 8.35
C ARG A 68 -2.23 11.11 8.26
N THR A 69 -1.86 11.91 7.27
CA THR A 69 -2.44 13.25 7.06
C THR A 69 -3.68 13.22 6.17
N SER A 70 -4.11 12.04 5.70
CA SER A 70 -5.14 11.89 4.67
C SER A 70 -4.86 12.74 3.42
N GLY A 71 -3.57 12.93 3.11
CA GLY A 71 -3.09 13.75 2.00
C GLY A 71 -3.00 12.97 0.69
N SER A 72 -2.91 13.71 -0.41
CA SER A 72 -2.64 13.12 -1.73
C SER A 72 -1.15 13.20 -2.07
N ALA A 73 -0.58 12.12 -2.60
CA ALA A 73 0.82 12.08 -3.03
C ALA A 73 1.05 11.06 -4.16
N GLN A 74 2.14 11.25 -4.90
CA GLN A 74 2.67 10.26 -5.84
C GLN A 74 3.99 9.74 -5.28
N ILE A 75 4.03 8.47 -4.91
CA ILE A 75 5.15 7.85 -4.23
C ILE A 75 5.98 7.07 -5.25
N PRO A 76 7.27 7.38 -5.44
CA PRO A 76 8.15 6.58 -6.27
C PRO A 76 8.29 5.17 -5.70
N VAL A 77 8.04 4.17 -6.53
CA VAL A 77 8.18 2.76 -6.18
C VAL A 77 8.90 2.02 -7.31
N THR A 78 9.48 0.87 -7.01
CA THR A 78 10.00 -0.03 -8.06
C THR A 78 9.02 -1.19 -8.23
N HIS A 79 8.80 -1.64 -9.45
CA HIS A 79 8.04 -2.84 -9.76
C HIS A 79 8.98 -3.86 -10.42
N GLU A 80 8.78 -5.15 -10.18
CA GLU A 80 9.61 -6.25 -10.69
C GLU A 80 9.76 -6.20 -12.23
N ASP A 81 8.65 -6.38 -12.94
CA ASP A 81 8.67 -6.51 -14.41
C ASP A 81 8.77 -5.16 -15.16
N HIS A 82 8.68 -4.06 -14.43
CA HIS A 82 8.30 -2.77 -15.00
C HIS A 82 9.23 -1.64 -14.55
N GLY A 83 10.09 -1.87 -13.57
CA GLY A 83 11.03 -0.89 -13.06
C GLY A 83 10.32 0.25 -12.31
N PRO A 84 10.83 1.49 -12.39
CA PRO A 84 10.29 2.63 -11.65
C PRO A 84 8.83 2.94 -12.01
N ARG A 85 7.97 3.07 -11.00
CA ARG A 85 6.55 3.42 -11.12
C ARG A 85 6.17 4.42 -10.03
N LEU A 86 4.95 4.95 -10.14
CA LEU A 86 4.35 5.84 -9.16
C LEU A 86 3.14 5.17 -8.52
N LEU A 87 3.19 5.01 -7.20
CA LEU A 87 2.04 4.64 -6.39
C LEU A 87 1.31 5.92 -6.00
N ARG A 88 0.10 6.11 -6.52
CA ARG A 88 -0.77 7.24 -6.15
C ARG A 88 -1.47 6.91 -4.84
N VAL A 89 -1.49 7.86 -3.91
CA VAL A 89 -2.23 7.79 -2.66
C VAL A 89 -3.07 9.04 -2.51
N GLY A 90 -4.29 8.93 -2.00
CA GLY A 90 -5.13 10.08 -1.70
C GLY A 90 -6.49 9.71 -1.15
N PRO A 91 -7.32 10.68 -0.74
CA PRO A 91 -8.70 10.44 -0.36
C PRO A 91 -9.48 9.80 -1.49
N HIS A 92 -10.30 8.81 -1.16
CA HIS A 92 -11.20 8.17 -2.11
C HIS A 92 -12.42 9.06 -2.39
N ALA A 93 -12.65 9.38 -3.66
CA ALA A 93 -13.64 10.38 -4.07
C ALA A 93 -15.10 9.88 -4.05
N THR A 94 -15.32 8.57 -4.10
CA THR A 94 -16.62 7.94 -4.39
C THR A 94 -17.04 6.97 -3.29
N PRO A 95 -17.50 7.44 -2.11
CA PRO A 95 -17.85 6.57 -0.98
C PRO A 95 -18.85 5.46 -1.31
N GLU A 96 -19.67 5.61 -2.36
CA GLU A 96 -20.57 4.62 -2.91
C GLU A 96 -19.87 3.35 -3.45
N GLU A 97 -18.59 3.40 -3.78
CA GLU A 97 -17.84 2.21 -4.19
C GLU A 97 -17.47 1.29 -3.01
N LEU A 98 -17.68 1.76 -1.76
CA LEU A 98 -17.48 0.95 -0.55
C LEU A 98 -18.69 0.08 -0.23
N PRO A 99 -18.50 -1.05 0.48
CA PRO A 99 -19.59 -1.81 1.08
C PRO A 99 -20.45 -0.93 2.00
N VAL A 100 -21.76 -1.19 2.03
CA VAL A 100 -22.74 -0.38 2.78
C VAL A 100 -22.34 -0.16 4.24
N ILE A 101 -21.81 -1.19 4.89
CA ILE A 101 -21.36 -1.13 6.30
C ILE A 101 -20.24 -0.09 6.49
N GLU A 102 -19.26 -0.05 5.58
CA GLU A 102 -18.12 0.86 5.65
C GLU A 102 -18.50 2.31 5.35
N ARG A 103 -19.56 2.53 4.54
CA ARG A 103 -20.09 3.88 4.28
C ARG A 103 -20.55 4.56 5.57
N GLY A 104 -21.15 3.81 6.49
CA GLY A 104 -21.55 4.31 7.80
C GLY A 104 -20.35 4.73 8.65
N VAL A 105 -19.28 3.93 8.63
CA VAL A 105 -18.03 4.18 9.37
C VAL A 105 -17.33 5.45 8.89
N CYS A 106 -17.27 5.68 7.58
CA CYS A 106 -16.70 6.91 7.03
C CYS A 106 -17.44 8.16 7.52
N ARG A 107 -18.77 8.11 7.59
CA ARG A 107 -19.61 9.24 8.06
C ARG A 107 -19.40 9.55 9.54
N THR A 108 -19.27 8.52 10.37
CA THR A 108 -19.14 8.70 11.84
C THR A 108 -17.72 9.04 12.26
N SER A 109 -16.70 8.54 11.57
CA SER A 109 -15.30 8.79 11.94
C SER A 109 -14.81 10.19 11.59
N GLY A 110 -15.45 10.90 10.65
CA GLY A 110 -14.97 12.17 10.11
C GLY A 110 -13.66 12.07 9.29
N ALA A 111 -13.09 10.86 9.16
CA ALA A 111 -11.90 10.59 8.37
C ALA A 111 -12.30 10.00 7.01
N PRO A 112 -11.67 10.42 5.89
CA PRO A 112 -11.97 9.86 4.59
C PRO A 112 -11.42 8.43 4.47
N ALA A 113 -12.04 7.63 3.61
CA ALA A 113 -11.37 6.45 3.08
C ALA A 113 -10.19 6.90 2.21
N MET A 114 -9.11 6.12 2.21
CA MET A 114 -7.93 6.39 1.40
C MET A 114 -7.81 5.36 0.28
N GLU A 115 -7.37 5.81 -0.88
CA GLU A 115 -7.12 4.97 -2.04
C GLU A 115 -5.62 4.87 -2.32
N LEU A 116 -5.17 3.66 -2.65
CA LEU A 116 -3.89 3.38 -3.29
C LEU A 116 -4.14 2.95 -4.72
N ALA A 117 -3.53 3.64 -5.69
CA ALA A 117 -3.65 3.32 -7.10
C ALA A 117 -2.27 3.13 -7.74
N LEU A 118 -2.13 2.04 -8.49
CA LEU A 118 -0.92 1.69 -9.22
C LEU A 118 -1.27 1.44 -10.69
N ASP A 119 -0.67 2.22 -11.58
CA ASP A 119 -0.83 2.08 -13.02
C ASP A 119 0.41 1.40 -13.60
N LEU A 120 0.21 0.27 -14.26
CA LEU A 120 1.21 -0.48 -15.00
C LEU A 120 0.96 -0.37 -16.51
N PRO A 121 1.97 -0.67 -17.36
CA PRO A 121 1.80 -0.68 -18.82
C PRO A 121 0.66 -1.61 -19.28
N GLN A 122 0.27 -1.48 -20.55
CA GLN A 122 -0.76 -2.34 -21.18
C GLN A 122 -2.15 -2.24 -20.52
N ARG A 123 -2.51 -1.05 -20.00
CA ARG A 123 -3.80 -0.76 -19.36
C ARG A 123 -4.07 -1.62 -18.12
N GLN A 124 -3.01 -2.02 -17.43
CA GLN A 124 -3.12 -2.80 -16.21
C GLN A 124 -3.08 -1.83 -15.02
N SER A 125 -4.23 -1.54 -14.42
CA SER A 125 -4.31 -0.65 -13.26
C SER A 125 -4.92 -1.38 -12.07
N LEU A 126 -4.42 -1.11 -10.87
CA LEU A 126 -5.02 -1.55 -9.62
C LEU A 126 -5.39 -0.33 -8.78
N ARG A 127 -6.58 -0.38 -8.18
CA ARG A 127 -7.05 0.58 -7.18
C ARG A 127 -7.49 -0.20 -5.95
N LEU A 128 -7.02 0.20 -4.78
CA LEU A 128 -7.40 -0.36 -3.50
C LEU A 128 -7.90 0.75 -2.57
N ILE A 129 -9.02 0.53 -1.93
CA ILE A 129 -9.70 1.47 -1.05
C ILE A 129 -9.62 0.94 0.38
N PHE A 130 -9.17 1.79 1.30
CA PHE A 130 -9.02 1.51 2.72
C PHE A 130 -9.94 2.46 3.51
N PRO A 131 -11.09 1.99 4.00
CA PRO A 131 -11.91 2.79 4.90
C PRO A 131 -11.18 3.04 6.22
N PRO A 132 -11.62 4.02 7.04
CA PRO A 132 -10.89 4.46 8.24
C PRO A 132 -10.49 3.33 9.20
N SER A 133 -11.37 2.33 9.38
CA SER A 133 -11.14 1.14 10.21
C SER A 133 -9.92 0.34 9.74
N ARG A 134 -9.81 0.12 8.43
CA ARG A 134 -8.73 -0.63 7.78
C ARG A 134 -7.48 0.21 7.54
N LEU A 135 -7.65 1.49 7.28
CA LEU A 135 -6.57 2.46 7.11
C LEU A 135 -5.70 2.56 8.36
N ARG A 136 -6.31 2.61 9.55
CA ARG A 136 -5.55 2.60 10.81
C ARG A 136 -4.65 1.38 10.92
N ARG A 137 -5.18 0.20 10.57
CA ARG A 137 -4.40 -1.05 10.54
C ARG A 137 -3.27 -0.96 9.53
N LEU A 138 -3.52 -0.47 8.32
CA LEU A 138 -2.50 -0.25 7.29
C LEU A 138 -1.36 0.64 7.80
N ILE A 139 -1.70 1.78 8.41
CA ILE A 139 -0.72 2.72 8.96
C ILE A 139 0.12 2.08 10.06
N CYS A 140 -0.51 1.31 10.96
CA CYS A 140 0.21 0.62 12.04
C CYS A 140 1.22 -0.38 11.47
N GLU A 141 0.80 -1.27 10.57
CA GLU A 141 1.69 -2.30 10.03
C GLU A 141 2.80 -1.71 9.16
N LEU A 142 2.50 -0.68 8.35
CA LEU A 142 3.52 0.05 7.59
C LEU A 142 4.52 0.76 8.52
N ALA A 143 4.05 1.34 9.63
CA ALA A 143 4.93 2.02 10.58
C ALA A 143 5.86 1.03 11.28
N THR A 144 5.35 -0.14 11.67
CA THR A 144 6.18 -1.21 12.25
C THR A 144 7.22 -1.70 11.25
N ALA A 145 6.83 -1.98 10.01
CA ALA A 145 7.77 -2.39 8.96
C ALA A 145 8.83 -1.30 8.69
N TYR A 146 8.40 -0.04 8.61
CA TYR A 146 9.30 1.09 8.38
C TYR A 146 10.31 1.26 9.52
N LEU A 147 9.92 1.05 10.78
CA LEU A 147 10.86 1.13 11.90
C LEU A 147 11.95 0.06 11.78
N GLN A 148 11.58 -1.17 11.41
CA GLN A 148 12.57 -2.23 11.19
C GLN A 148 13.51 -1.88 10.02
N LEU A 149 12.94 -1.38 8.91
CA LEU A 149 13.69 -0.95 7.71
C LEU A 149 14.78 0.10 8.00
N VAL A 150 14.59 0.98 8.99
CA VAL A 150 15.56 2.06 9.30
C VAL A 150 16.53 1.73 10.43
N HIS A 151 16.33 0.59 11.10
CA HIS A 151 17.15 0.15 12.22
C HIS A 151 18.06 -1.05 11.89
N ASP A 152 17.88 -1.68 10.73
CA ASP A 152 18.76 -2.70 10.15
C ASP A 152 19.76 -2.10 9.14
#